data_AF-A0A521ZRQ2-F1
#
_entry.id   AF-A0A521ZRQ2-F1
#
_cell.length_a   1.000
_cell.length_b   1.000
_cell.length_c   1.000
_cell.angle_alpha   90.00
_cell.angle_beta   90.00
_cell.angle_gamma   90.00
#
_symmetry.space_group_name_H-M   'P 1'
#
loop_
_entity.id
_entity.type
_entity.pdbx_description
1 polymer ?
#
loop_
_entity_poly.entity_id
_entity_poly.type
_entity_poly.pdbx_seq_one_letter_code
_entity_poly.pdbx_strand_id
1 'polypeptide(L)'
;LTVDIGELGGSATALIGGDGSSSNPTWRIGAKNTTNTYAGVIADAGGAYLASLIKTGTGMLVLSGGNTYSGGTTVSSGTLMASNTTGSATGSGAVAVNTGGTLAGNGIISGAVSVNSGGKFAPGLIAGIGRLTLSNNLTLAAGSTTYLRIQRSPLTNDSATIYGTLNVGGTLTVTNIGGALTNGDTFKLLNAANYAGSFSSLVLPTLNPGLRWDTNALSASGTLSVIALAPPVFNSVTRLADGTFRLNFSGPSGANYEVRASTNAALTPFTSWPLVISGTFTGAVVTLDDLSATNYAQRFYLIRIP
;
A
#
# COMPACT_ATOMS: atom_id res chain seq x y z
N LEU A 1 6.38 -36.56 3.48
CA LEU A 1 7.50 -36.72 2.53
C LEU A 1 7.74 -35.36 1.87
N THR A 2 8.98 -34.86 1.77
CA THR A 2 9.26 -33.60 1.04
C THR A 2 10.00 -33.94 -0.25
N VAL A 3 9.52 -33.43 -1.38
CA VAL A 3 10.15 -33.61 -2.69
C VAL A 3 10.64 -32.26 -3.18
N ASP A 4 11.93 -32.19 -3.48
CA ASP A 4 12.59 -30.99 -3.98
C ASP A 4 12.53 -30.92 -5.50
N ILE A 5 11.98 -29.83 -6.01
CA ILE A 5 11.84 -29.54 -7.42
C ILE A 5 12.61 -28.25 -7.71
N GLY A 6 13.65 -28.35 -8.54
CA GLY A 6 14.49 -27.22 -8.92
C GLY A 6 13.68 -26.09 -9.55
N GLU A 7 12.85 -26.42 -10.53
CA GLU A 7 11.89 -25.53 -11.16
C GLU A 7 10.66 -26.31 -11.60
N LEU A 8 9.50 -25.67 -11.61
CA LEU A 8 8.27 -26.30 -12.08
C LEU A 8 7.65 -25.49 -13.22
N GLY A 9 7.45 -26.16 -14.35
CA GLY A 9 6.67 -25.67 -15.47
C GLY A 9 5.82 -26.80 -16.05
N GLY A 10 4.76 -26.46 -16.76
CA GLY A 10 3.85 -27.46 -17.33
C GLY A 10 2.61 -26.84 -17.98
N SER A 11 2.06 -27.55 -18.97
CA SER A 11 0.81 -27.19 -19.64
C SER A 11 -0.42 -27.51 -18.78
N ALA A 12 -1.60 -27.10 -19.23
CA ALA A 12 -2.86 -27.32 -18.52
C ALA A 12 -3.24 -28.80 -18.29
N THR A 13 -2.62 -29.73 -19.01
CA THR A 13 -2.83 -31.17 -18.86
C THR A 13 -1.87 -31.82 -17.87
N ALA A 14 -0.89 -31.07 -17.34
CA ALA A 14 0.05 -31.59 -16.36
C ALA A 14 -0.64 -31.81 -15.00
N LEU A 15 -0.23 -32.86 -14.29
CA LEU A 15 -0.69 -33.19 -12.95
C LEU A 15 0.50 -33.48 -12.03
N ILE A 16 0.45 -32.94 -10.83
CA ILE A 16 1.32 -33.32 -9.70
C ILE A 16 0.41 -33.77 -8.56
N GLY A 17 0.68 -34.93 -7.98
CA GLY A 17 -0.23 -35.58 -7.04
C GLY A 17 -1.30 -36.42 -7.73
N GLY A 18 -2.37 -36.79 -7.02
CA GLY A 18 -3.41 -37.69 -7.53
C GLY A 18 -2.92 -39.10 -7.86
N ASP A 19 -1.78 -39.51 -7.31
CA ASP A 19 -1.13 -40.81 -7.55
C ASP A 19 -1.70 -41.96 -6.69
N GLY A 20 -2.66 -41.66 -5.81
CA GLY A 20 -3.23 -42.62 -4.87
C GLY A 20 -2.28 -42.98 -3.73
N SER A 21 -1.20 -42.21 -3.52
CA SER A 21 -0.24 -42.49 -2.46
C SER A 21 -0.84 -42.28 -1.07
N SER A 22 -0.39 -43.09 -0.11
CA SER A 22 -0.86 -43.05 1.28
C SER A 22 -0.02 -42.12 2.16
N SER A 23 0.47 -41.01 1.60
CA SER A 23 1.39 -40.09 2.28
C SER A 23 1.03 -38.64 1.97
N ASN A 24 1.37 -37.71 2.88
CA ASN A 24 1.22 -36.27 2.65
C ASN A 24 2.50 -35.73 1.96
N PRO A 25 2.50 -35.50 0.63
CA PRO A 25 3.66 -34.95 -0.04
C PRO A 25 3.74 -33.43 0.16
N THR A 26 4.95 -32.93 0.39
CA THR A 26 5.28 -31.52 0.35
C THR A 26 6.17 -31.25 -0.86
N TRP A 27 5.65 -30.51 -1.83
CA TRP A 27 6.40 -30.10 -3.02
C TRP A 27 7.16 -28.81 -2.70
N ARG A 28 8.49 -28.87 -2.61
CA ARG A 28 9.33 -27.69 -2.39
C ARG A 28 9.95 -27.25 -3.71
N ILE A 29 9.52 -26.09 -4.21
CA ILE A 29 9.74 -25.67 -5.60
C ILE A 29 10.52 -24.37 -5.68
N GLY A 30 11.53 -24.31 -6.55
CA GLY A 30 12.17 -23.07 -6.98
C GLY A 30 13.67 -22.96 -6.68
N ALA A 31 14.34 -24.05 -6.31
CA ALA A 31 15.76 -24.06 -5.98
C ALA A 31 16.69 -23.58 -7.12
N LYS A 32 16.23 -23.62 -8.39
CA LYS A 32 16.96 -23.06 -9.53
C LYS A 32 16.88 -21.53 -9.66
N ASN A 33 16.04 -20.87 -8.87
CA ASN A 33 15.84 -19.42 -8.91
C ASN A 33 15.34 -18.87 -10.26
N THR A 34 14.71 -19.71 -11.08
CA THR A 34 14.15 -19.32 -12.37
C THR A 34 12.72 -18.78 -12.24
N THR A 35 12.23 -18.15 -13.31
CA THR A 35 10.83 -17.78 -13.46
C THR A 35 10.14 -18.80 -14.37
N ASN A 36 9.10 -19.47 -13.88
CA ASN A 36 8.37 -20.47 -14.67
C ASN A 36 6.87 -20.45 -14.39
N THR A 37 6.09 -20.91 -15.37
CA THR A 37 4.64 -21.04 -15.28
C THR A 37 4.22 -22.50 -15.28
N TYR A 38 3.41 -22.87 -14.29
CA TYR A 38 2.71 -24.13 -14.23
C TYR A 38 1.21 -23.89 -14.43
N ALA A 39 0.69 -24.38 -15.56
CA ALA A 39 -0.72 -24.29 -15.92
C ALA A 39 -1.52 -25.53 -15.53
N GLY A 40 -0.84 -26.61 -15.13
CA GLY A 40 -1.46 -27.86 -14.70
C GLY A 40 -2.10 -27.79 -13.32
N VAL A 41 -2.52 -28.95 -12.82
CA VAL A 41 -3.12 -29.12 -11.49
C VAL A 41 -2.10 -29.73 -10.53
N ILE A 42 -2.03 -29.18 -9.33
CA ILE A 42 -1.46 -29.81 -8.15
C ILE A 42 -2.66 -30.31 -7.33
N ALA A 43 -2.68 -31.61 -7.05
CA ALA A 43 -3.77 -32.28 -6.35
C ALA A 43 -3.25 -32.97 -5.09
N ASP A 44 -4.16 -33.25 -4.16
CA ASP A 44 -3.89 -34.15 -3.04
C ASP A 44 -3.53 -35.56 -3.55
N ALA A 45 -2.78 -36.33 -2.76
CA ALA A 45 -2.35 -37.68 -3.12
C ALA A 45 -3.52 -38.69 -3.15
N GLY A 46 -4.61 -38.37 -2.44
CA GLY A 46 -5.87 -39.12 -2.45
C GLY A 46 -6.57 -39.03 -1.10
N GLY A 47 -7.92 -38.98 -1.07
CA GLY A 47 -8.72 -39.04 0.15
C GLY A 47 -8.22 -38.16 1.31
N ALA A 48 -7.62 -38.77 2.33
CA ALA A 48 -7.12 -38.12 3.54
C ALA A 48 -5.67 -37.59 3.45
N TYR A 49 -4.99 -37.79 2.31
CA TYR A 49 -3.57 -37.52 2.15
C TYR A 49 -3.32 -36.20 1.43
N LEU A 50 -3.04 -35.17 2.22
CA LEU A 50 -3.02 -33.80 1.76
C LEU A 50 -1.65 -33.43 1.19
N ALA A 51 -1.65 -32.84 0.00
CA ALA A 51 -0.45 -32.27 -0.59
C ALA A 51 -0.26 -30.82 -0.12
N SER A 52 0.99 -30.43 0.12
CA SER A 52 1.37 -29.07 0.48
C SER A 52 2.40 -28.53 -0.52
N LEU A 53 2.45 -27.21 -0.67
CA LEU A 53 3.41 -26.51 -1.52
C LEU A 53 4.31 -25.61 -0.68
N ILE A 54 5.62 -25.64 -0.92
CA ILE A 54 6.58 -24.66 -0.42
C ILE A 54 7.28 -24.00 -1.60
N LYS A 55 7.08 -22.69 -1.78
CA LYS A 55 7.84 -21.88 -2.73
C LYS A 55 9.14 -21.39 -2.07
N THR A 56 10.28 -21.74 -2.67
CA THR A 56 11.64 -21.32 -2.26
C THR A 56 12.41 -20.73 -3.43
N GLY A 57 13.61 -20.23 -3.15
CA GLY A 57 14.48 -19.57 -4.13
C GLY A 57 13.99 -18.18 -4.50
N THR A 58 14.87 -17.38 -5.09
CA THR A 58 14.64 -15.97 -5.43
C THR A 58 13.77 -15.78 -6.68
N GLY A 59 13.59 -16.83 -7.48
CA GLY A 59 12.78 -16.83 -8.70
C GLY A 59 11.27 -16.72 -8.44
N MET A 60 10.51 -16.77 -9.53
CA MET A 60 9.06 -16.65 -9.51
C MET A 60 8.38 -17.95 -10.00
N LEU A 61 7.43 -18.46 -9.22
CA LEU A 61 6.53 -19.52 -9.64
C LEU A 61 5.18 -18.92 -9.98
N VAL A 62 4.74 -19.08 -11.22
CA VAL A 62 3.40 -18.66 -11.66
C VAL A 62 2.49 -19.88 -11.67
N LEU A 63 1.42 -19.82 -10.89
CA LEU A 63 0.37 -20.84 -10.88
C LEU A 63 -0.85 -20.30 -11.65
N SER A 64 -1.10 -20.86 -12.82
CA SER A 64 -2.21 -20.47 -13.70
C SER A 64 -3.32 -21.52 -13.80
N GLY A 65 -3.09 -22.73 -13.30
CA GLY A 65 -4.11 -23.75 -13.13
C GLY A 65 -4.95 -23.59 -11.86
N GLY A 66 -6.13 -24.19 -11.85
CA GLY A 66 -6.97 -24.34 -10.65
C GLY A 66 -6.53 -25.54 -9.84
N ASN A 67 -5.66 -25.32 -8.86
CA ASN A 67 -5.12 -26.36 -8.00
C ASN A 67 -6.15 -26.86 -6.97
N THR A 68 -6.08 -28.14 -6.61
CA THR A 68 -7.07 -28.82 -5.75
C THR A 68 -6.48 -29.38 -4.46
N TYR A 69 -5.16 -29.27 -4.25
CA TYR A 69 -4.55 -29.67 -2.99
C TYR A 69 -5.06 -28.86 -1.79
N SER A 70 -5.04 -29.47 -0.60
CA SER A 70 -5.64 -28.87 0.60
C SER A 70 -4.68 -28.74 1.79
N GLY A 71 -3.46 -29.28 1.70
CA GLY A 71 -2.46 -29.22 2.76
C GLY A 71 -1.82 -27.84 2.97
N GLY A 72 -2.10 -26.87 2.10
CA GLY A 72 -1.69 -25.47 2.24
C GLY A 72 -0.41 -25.11 1.49
N THR A 73 -0.10 -23.80 1.50
CA THR A 73 0.99 -23.20 0.72
C THR A 73 1.85 -22.31 1.60
N THR A 74 3.17 -22.52 1.58
CA THR A 74 4.14 -21.62 2.22
C THR A 74 4.99 -20.93 1.16
N VAL A 75 5.01 -19.60 1.15
CA VAL A 75 5.95 -18.81 0.35
C VAL A 75 7.11 -18.42 1.25
N SER A 76 8.18 -19.22 1.23
CA SER A 76 9.37 -19.02 2.07
C SER A 76 10.34 -18.01 1.47
N SER A 77 10.42 -17.91 0.14
CA SER A 77 11.22 -16.90 -0.55
C SER A 77 10.83 -16.72 -2.03
N GLY A 78 11.25 -15.58 -2.60
CA GLY A 78 10.95 -15.20 -3.98
C GLY A 78 9.47 -14.89 -4.16
N THR A 79 8.94 -15.12 -5.37
CA THR A 79 7.54 -14.76 -5.68
C THR A 79 6.71 -15.97 -6.03
N LEU A 80 5.53 -16.08 -5.43
CA LEU A 80 4.43 -16.92 -5.91
C LEU A 80 3.39 -16.02 -6.56
N MET A 81 3.14 -16.20 -7.86
CA MET A 81 2.16 -15.42 -8.61
C MET A 81 0.92 -16.26 -8.92
N ALA A 82 -0.22 -15.88 -8.37
CA ALA A 82 -1.52 -16.45 -8.71
C ALA A 82 -2.07 -15.82 -9.99
N SER A 83 -2.21 -16.59 -11.05
CA SER A 83 -2.70 -16.12 -12.36
C SER A 83 -3.76 -17.04 -12.95
N ASN A 84 -4.41 -17.84 -12.10
CA ASN A 84 -5.51 -18.70 -12.51
C ASN A 84 -6.78 -17.90 -12.80
N THR A 85 -7.56 -18.36 -13.77
CA THR A 85 -8.86 -17.76 -14.13
C THR A 85 -10.04 -18.46 -13.45
N THR A 86 -9.85 -19.71 -13.00
CA THR A 86 -10.86 -20.53 -12.33
C THR A 86 -10.27 -21.30 -11.16
N GLY A 87 -11.09 -21.63 -10.17
CA GLY A 87 -10.65 -22.38 -8.98
C GLY A 87 -9.70 -21.56 -8.09
N SER A 88 -8.72 -22.24 -7.46
CA SER A 88 -7.72 -21.59 -6.60
C SER A 88 -6.32 -21.83 -7.14
N ALA A 89 -5.50 -20.79 -7.27
CA ALA A 89 -4.08 -20.95 -7.59
C ALA A 89 -3.33 -21.71 -6.49
N THR A 90 -3.78 -21.72 -5.25
CA THR A 90 -3.03 -22.30 -4.12
C THR A 90 -3.80 -23.39 -3.38
N GLY A 91 -4.82 -23.96 -4.02
CA GLY A 91 -5.69 -24.94 -3.38
C GLY A 91 -6.60 -24.33 -2.29
N SER A 92 -7.19 -25.18 -1.45
CA SER A 92 -8.12 -24.76 -0.37
C SER A 92 -7.43 -24.53 0.97
N GLY A 93 -6.22 -25.07 1.16
CA GLY A 93 -5.44 -24.92 2.39
C GLY A 93 -4.93 -23.50 2.62
N ALA A 94 -4.57 -23.19 3.86
CA ALA A 94 -4.05 -21.88 4.24
C ALA A 94 -2.76 -21.51 3.48
N VAL A 95 -2.57 -20.20 3.26
CA VAL A 95 -1.38 -19.64 2.61
C VAL A 95 -0.60 -18.80 3.61
N ALA A 96 0.66 -19.14 3.84
CA ALA A 96 1.58 -18.36 4.66
C ALA A 96 2.65 -17.71 3.78
N VAL A 97 2.84 -16.39 3.91
CA VAL A 97 3.90 -15.65 3.23
C VAL A 97 4.90 -15.21 4.28
N ASN A 98 6.10 -15.81 4.26
CA ASN A 98 7.14 -15.59 5.26
C ASN A 98 8.16 -14.55 4.78
N THR A 99 9.13 -14.24 5.64
CA THR A 99 10.24 -13.32 5.36
C THR A 99 10.91 -13.62 4.02
N GLY A 100 10.96 -12.62 3.14
CA GLY A 100 11.57 -12.74 1.81
C GLY A 100 10.66 -13.40 0.76
N GLY A 101 9.47 -13.86 1.15
CA GLY A 101 8.42 -14.32 0.26
C GLY A 101 7.49 -13.18 -0.20
N THR A 102 7.03 -13.28 -1.44
CA THR A 102 6.04 -12.39 -2.04
C THR A 102 4.89 -13.20 -2.60
N LEU A 103 3.66 -12.85 -2.22
CA LEU A 103 2.44 -13.32 -2.89
C LEU A 103 1.93 -12.23 -3.83
N ALA A 104 1.79 -12.56 -5.10
CA ALA A 104 1.40 -11.62 -6.15
C ALA A 104 0.36 -12.21 -7.11
N GLY A 105 -0.06 -11.41 -8.09
CA GLY A 105 -0.86 -11.87 -9.22
C GLY A 105 -2.27 -11.28 -9.25
N ASN A 106 -3.08 -11.79 -10.18
CA ASN A 106 -4.43 -11.32 -10.48
C ASN A 106 -5.47 -12.46 -10.51
N GLY A 107 -5.10 -13.63 -9.98
CA GLY A 107 -5.94 -14.81 -9.94
C GLY A 107 -6.86 -14.87 -8.72
N ILE A 108 -7.18 -16.11 -8.32
CA ILE A 108 -8.09 -16.42 -7.22
C ILE A 108 -7.37 -17.32 -6.22
N ILE A 109 -7.49 -17.00 -4.93
CA ILE A 109 -6.99 -17.79 -3.81
C ILE A 109 -8.17 -18.12 -2.89
N SER A 110 -8.37 -19.41 -2.61
CA SER A 110 -9.49 -19.87 -1.77
C SER A 110 -9.11 -20.01 -0.29
N GLY A 111 -7.87 -20.36 0.01
CA GLY A 111 -7.37 -20.47 1.38
C GLY A 111 -7.26 -19.12 2.09
N ALA A 112 -7.33 -19.13 3.41
CA ALA A 112 -7.00 -17.96 4.21
C ALA A 112 -5.52 -17.59 4.03
N VAL A 113 -5.22 -16.30 3.90
CA VAL A 113 -3.87 -15.80 3.64
C VAL A 113 -3.34 -15.05 4.86
N SER A 114 -2.16 -15.45 5.33
CA SER A 114 -1.39 -14.75 6.36
C SER A 114 -0.06 -14.27 5.80
N VAL A 115 0.15 -12.97 5.83
CA VAL A 115 1.40 -12.32 5.42
C VAL A 115 2.15 -11.97 6.68
N ASN A 116 3.15 -12.77 7.02
CA ASN A 116 3.90 -12.65 8.25
C ASN A 116 4.89 -11.49 8.18
N SER A 117 5.50 -11.14 9.31
CA SER A 117 6.56 -10.13 9.36
C SER A 117 7.66 -10.43 8.34
N GLY A 118 8.08 -9.42 7.57
CA GLY A 118 9.04 -9.55 6.47
C GLY A 118 8.50 -10.18 5.18
N GLY A 119 7.24 -10.66 5.19
CA GLY A 119 6.54 -11.12 3.99
C GLY A 119 5.92 -9.96 3.20
N LYS A 120 5.71 -10.17 1.90
CA LYS A 120 5.16 -9.16 1.00
C LYS A 120 3.87 -9.64 0.32
N PHE A 121 2.87 -8.78 0.31
CA PHE A 121 1.64 -8.92 -0.46
C PHE A 121 1.62 -7.89 -1.58
N ALA A 122 1.60 -8.33 -2.82
CA ALA A 122 1.69 -7.47 -3.99
C ALA A 122 0.64 -7.87 -5.04
N PRO A 123 -0.67 -7.66 -4.74
CA PRO A 123 -1.72 -7.97 -5.70
C PRO A 123 -1.51 -7.13 -6.98
N GLY A 124 -1.75 -7.73 -8.13
CA GLY A 124 -1.46 -7.12 -9.43
C GLY A 124 -0.54 -7.97 -10.30
N LEU A 125 -0.38 -7.53 -11.54
CA LEU A 125 0.50 -8.16 -12.55
C LEU A 125 1.94 -7.67 -12.42
N ILE A 126 2.93 -8.39 -12.95
CA ILE A 126 4.32 -7.88 -12.96
C ILE A 126 4.41 -6.58 -13.75
N ALA A 127 3.72 -6.52 -14.89
CA ALA A 127 3.59 -5.34 -15.73
C ALA A 127 2.12 -4.90 -15.77
N GLY A 128 1.86 -3.65 -15.40
CA GLY A 128 0.52 -3.07 -15.39
C GLY A 128 -0.29 -3.42 -14.15
N ILE A 129 -1.53 -2.96 -14.17
CA ILE A 129 -2.45 -3.00 -13.03
C ILE A 129 -3.26 -4.31 -13.03
N GLY A 130 -3.46 -4.92 -11.86
CA GLY A 130 -4.29 -6.12 -11.73
C GLY A 130 -5.03 -6.23 -10.39
N ARG A 131 -5.99 -7.16 -10.35
CA ARG A 131 -6.80 -7.44 -9.17
C ARG A 131 -6.62 -8.87 -8.69
N LEU A 132 -6.15 -9.07 -7.47
CA LEU A 132 -6.12 -10.39 -6.83
C LEU A 132 -7.41 -10.64 -6.06
N THR A 133 -7.97 -11.85 -6.15
CA THR A 133 -9.19 -12.23 -5.42
C THR A 133 -8.89 -13.25 -4.34
N LEU A 134 -9.31 -12.96 -3.11
CA LEU A 134 -9.21 -13.83 -1.94
C LEU A 134 -10.63 -14.19 -1.51
N SER A 135 -10.95 -15.47 -1.52
CA SER A 135 -12.29 -15.97 -1.13
C SER A 135 -12.45 -16.11 0.38
N ASN A 136 -11.41 -15.76 1.15
CA ASN A 136 -11.33 -15.96 2.58
C ASN A 136 -10.60 -14.76 3.24
N ASN A 137 -10.28 -14.87 4.52
CA ASN A 137 -9.62 -13.83 5.29
C ASN A 137 -8.21 -13.53 4.78
N LEU A 138 -7.81 -12.26 4.92
CA LEU A 138 -6.44 -11.79 4.72
C LEU A 138 -5.93 -11.17 6.02
N THR A 139 -4.80 -11.66 6.52
CA THR A 139 -4.11 -11.08 7.67
C THR A 139 -2.77 -10.52 7.23
N LEU A 140 -2.60 -9.22 7.38
CA LEU A 140 -1.34 -8.49 7.16
C LEU A 140 -0.69 -8.25 8.52
N ALA A 141 0.27 -9.08 8.91
CA ALA A 141 0.90 -8.96 10.23
C ALA A 141 1.72 -7.66 10.35
N ALA A 142 1.97 -7.22 11.59
CA ALA A 142 2.97 -6.18 11.84
C ALA A 142 4.33 -6.58 11.23
N GLY A 143 5.00 -5.63 10.59
CA GLY A 143 6.26 -5.86 9.86
C GLY A 143 6.10 -6.49 8.46
N SER A 144 4.89 -6.84 8.03
CA SER A 144 4.63 -7.20 6.62
C SER A 144 4.56 -5.95 5.72
N THR A 145 4.70 -6.13 4.41
CA THR A 145 4.52 -5.05 3.42
C THR A 145 3.41 -5.39 2.44
N THR A 146 2.45 -4.48 2.27
CA THR A 146 1.51 -4.48 1.14
C THR A 146 2.00 -3.50 0.09
N TYR A 147 2.17 -3.95 -1.14
CA TYR A 147 2.65 -3.14 -2.26
C TYR A 147 1.61 -3.04 -3.36
N LEU A 148 1.27 -1.83 -3.78
CA LEU A 148 0.25 -1.54 -4.77
C LEU A 148 0.74 -0.45 -5.72
N ARG A 149 0.36 -0.54 -7.00
CA ARG A 149 0.57 0.54 -7.97
C ARG A 149 -0.74 1.27 -8.25
N ILE A 150 -0.61 2.56 -8.56
CA ILE A 150 -1.69 3.43 -9.01
C ILE A 150 -1.27 4.16 -10.27
N GLN A 151 -2.24 4.64 -11.04
CA GLN A 151 -2.00 5.50 -12.20
C GLN A 151 -3.23 6.34 -12.51
N ARG A 152 -3.03 7.51 -13.11
CA ARG A 152 -4.11 8.46 -13.46
C ARG A 152 -4.67 8.32 -14.88
N SER A 153 -3.90 7.74 -15.81
CA SER A 153 -4.31 7.65 -17.22
C SER A 153 -4.13 6.24 -17.78
N PRO A 154 -5.19 5.40 -17.78
CA PRO A 154 -6.49 5.61 -17.11
C PRO A 154 -6.36 5.64 -15.57
N LEU A 155 -7.37 6.20 -14.89
CA LEU A 155 -7.44 6.24 -13.42
C LEU A 155 -7.73 4.83 -12.91
N THR A 156 -6.69 4.13 -12.48
CA THR A 156 -6.80 2.73 -12.04
C THR A 156 -5.66 2.38 -11.09
N ASN A 157 -5.78 1.23 -10.43
CA ASN A 157 -4.86 0.78 -9.41
C ASN A 157 -4.86 -0.74 -9.27
N ASP A 158 -3.74 -1.27 -8.79
CA ASP A 158 -3.71 -2.62 -8.29
C ASP A 158 -4.73 -2.73 -7.16
N SER A 159 -5.39 -3.87 -7.05
CA SER A 159 -6.37 -4.07 -6.00
C SER A 159 -6.40 -5.50 -5.47
N ALA A 160 -6.84 -5.64 -4.22
CA ALA A 160 -7.25 -6.92 -3.67
C ALA A 160 -8.75 -6.91 -3.34
N THR A 161 -9.46 -7.94 -3.77
CA THR A 161 -10.82 -8.24 -3.30
C THR A 161 -10.73 -9.35 -2.26
N ILE A 162 -11.30 -9.14 -1.08
CA ILE A 162 -11.26 -10.04 0.06
C ILE A 162 -12.71 -10.31 0.48
N TYR A 163 -13.20 -11.51 0.22
CA TYR A 163 -14.57 -11.88 0.62
C TYR A 163 -14.70 -12.14 2.13
N GLY A 164 -13.59 -12.37 2.82
CA GLY A 164 -13.54 -12.47 4.28
C GLY A 164 -13.18 -11.15 4.98
N THR A 165 -12.71 -11.28 6.21
CA THR A 165 -12.16 -10.18 7.00
C THR A 165 -10.73 -9.87 6.58
N LEU A 166 -10.46 -8.59 6.37
CA LEU A 166 -9.11 -8.05 6.22
C LEU A 166 -8.63 -7.53 7.58
N ASN A 167 -7.64 -8.21 8.17
CA ASN A 167 -6.92 -7.75 9.35
C ASN A 167 -5.66 -7.00 8.89
N VAL A 168 -5.64 -5.68 9.09
CA VAL A 168 -4.57 -4.79 8.64
C VAL A 168 -3.59 -4.49 9.76
N GLY A 169 -2.33 -4.71 9.46
CA GLY A 169 -1.17 -4.19 10.15
C GLY A 169 -0.10 -3.82 9.11
N GLY A 170 1.17 -3.81 9.52
CA GLY A 170 2.29 -3.66 8.59
C GLY A 170 2.31 -2.33 7.81
N THR A 171 3.07 -2.30 6.73
CA THR A 171 3.29 -1.10 5.91
C THR A 171 2.52 -1.18 4.60
N LEU A 172 1.80 -0.11 4.24
CA LEU A 172 1.30 0.09 2.89
C LEU A 172 2.30 0.91 2.08
N THR A 173 2.79 0.33 0.99
CA THR A 173 3.64 1.01 0.01
C THR A 173 2.87 1.18 -1.29
N VAL A 174 2.68 2.43 -1.72
CA VAL A 174 2.03 2.76 -2.99
C VAL A 174 3.04 3.41 -3.93
N THR A 175 2.99 3.04 -5.21
CA THR A 175 3.81 3.67 -6.25
C THR A 175 2.93 4.17 -7.38
N ASN A 176 3.19 5.40 -7.85
CA ASN A 176 2.52 5.92 -9.04
C ASN A 176 3.34 5.53 -10.26
N ILE A 177 2.74 4.75 -11.16
CA ILE A 177 3.37 4.31 -12.42
C ILE A 177 2.86 5.10 -13.64
N GLY A 178 1.97 6.06 -13.41
CA GLY A 178 1.43 6.95 -14.45
C GLY A 178 1.87 8.40 -14.27
N GLY A 179 1.13 9.31 -14.91
CA GLY A 179 1.37 10.75 -14.79
C GLY A 179 1.10 11.32 -13.39
N ALA A 180 1.47 12.58 -13.17
CA ALA A 180 1.27 13.28 -11.91
C ALA A 180 -0.21 13.26 -11.48
N LEU A 181 -0.47 13.01 -10.19
CA LEU A 181 -1.81 12.95 -9.61
C LEU A 181 -2.39 14.34 -9.37
N THR A 182 -3.72 14.42 -9.31
CA THR A 182 -4.47 15.67 -9.16
C THR A 182 -5.50 15.57 -8.03
N ASN A 183 -5.94 16.73 -7.52
CA ASN A 183 -7.03 16.80 -6.54
C ASN A 183 -8.27 16.06 -7.05
N GLY A 184 -8.85 15.20 -6.22
CA GLY A 184 -10.01 14.37 -6.53
C GLY A 184 -9.69 12.94 -6.98
N ASP A 185 -8.44 12.65 -7.37
CA ASP A 185 -8.05 11.28 -7.75
C ASP A 185 -8.27 10.33 -6.56
N THR A 186 -8.96 9.21 -6.81
CA THR A 186 -9.36 8.27 -5.76
C THR A 186 -9.10 6.84 -6.23
N PHE A 187 -8.48 6.03 -5.37
CA PHE A 187 -8.06 4.67 -5.65
C PHE A 187 -8.64 3.70 -4.61
N LYS A 188 -9.45 2.74 -5.08
CA LYS A 188 -9.98 1.65 -4.24
C LYS A 188 -8.98 0.51 -4.23
N LEU A 189 -8.05 0.56 -3.29
CA LEU A 189 -6.91 -0.35 -3.20
C LEU A 189 -7.29 -1.71 -2.63
N LEU A 190 -8.11 -1.72 -1.58
CA LEU A 190 -8.51 -2.93 -0.88
C LEU A 190 -10.02 -2.94 -0.77
N ASN A 191 -10.66 -4.03 -1.19
CA ASN A 191 -12.10 -4.22 -1.11
C ASN A 191 -12.40 -5.46 -0.27
N ALA A 192 -12.69 -5.27 1.02
CA ALA A 192 -12.95 -6.35 1.96
C ALA A 192 -14.41 -6.35 2.44
N ALA A 193 -14.93 -7.52 2.81
CA ALA A 193 -16.25 -7.62 3.45
C ALA A 193 -16.25 -6.96 4.84
N ASN A 194 -15.17 -7.17 5.60
CA ASN A 194 -14.95 -6.56 6.91
C ASN A 194 -13.51 -6.06 7.02
N TYR A 195 -13.31 -4.93 7.69
CA TYR A 195 -12.00 -4.35 7.95
C TYR A 195 -11.74 -4.34 9.46
N ALA A 196 -10.53 -4.72 9.85
CA ALA A 196 -10.06 -4.65 11.23
C ALA A 196 -8.60 -4.15 11.25
N GLY A 197 -8.26 -3.33 12.24
CA GLY A 197 -6.92 -2.75 12.35
C GLY A 197 -6.63 -1.64 11.34
N SER A 198 -5.36 -1.23 11.28
CA SER A 198 -4.85 -0.15 10.43
C SER A 198 -3.40 -0.43 10.07
N PHE A 199 -2.93 0.10 8.94
CA PHE A 199 -1.51 0.07 8.60
C PHE A 199 -0.69 0.81 9.67
N SER A 200 0.42 0.24 10.09
CA SER A 200 1.35 0.85 11.05
C SER A 200 2.20 1.95 10.43
N SER A 201 2.37 1.93 9.10
CA SER A 201 3.08 2.97 8.35
C SER A 201 2.59 3.03 6.91
N LEU A 202 2.71 4.20 6.28
CA LEU A 202 2.36 4.46 4.90
C LEU A 202 3.59 5.02 4.17
N VAL A 203 3.93 4.43 3.02
CA VAL A 203 4.93 4.92 2.08
C VAL A 203 4.20 5.25 0.79
N LEU A 204 3.84 6.52 0.63
CA LEU A 204 3.02 6.98 -0.49
C LEU A 204 3.86 7.81 -1.48
N PRO A 205 3.48 7.85 -2.77
CA PRO A 205 4.14 8.69 -3.75
C PRO A 205 4.12 10.17 -3.35
N THR A 206 5.17 10.90 -3.71
CA THR A 206 5.17 12.35 -3.57
C THR A 206 4.11 12.97 -4.48
N LEU A 207 3.45 14.00 -3.97
CA LEU A 207 2.43 14.76 -4.71
C LEU A 207 3.00 16.13 -5.09
N ASN A 208 2.44 16.73 -6.14
CA ASN A 208 2.76 18.10 -6.50
C ASN A 208 2.39 19.08 -5.35
N PRO A 209 3.09 20.23 -5.24
CA PRO A 209 2.75 21.24 -4.24
C PRO A 209 1.27 21.63 -4.27
N GLY A 210 0.69 21.84 -3.09
CA GLY A 210 -0.74 22.15 -2.93
C GLY A 210 -1.66 20.91 -2.89
N LEU A 211 -1.11 19.70 -2.90
CA LEU A 211 -1.86 18.45 -2.72
C LEU A 211 -1.38 17.68 -1.49
N ARG A 212 -2.26 16.85 -0.94
CA ARG A 212 -1.96 15.89 0.13
C ARG A 212 -2.76 14.61 -0.05
N TRP A 213 -2.29 13.53 0.55
CA TRP A 213 -3.05 12.29 0.67
C TRP A 213 -4.15 12.43 1.73
N ASP A 214 -5.34 11.94 1.41
CA ASP A 214 -6.41 11.64 2.36
C ASP A 214 -6.47 10.12 2.58
N THR A 215 -6.21 9.73 3.82
CA THR A 215 -6.13 8.33 4.26
C THR A 215 -7.29 7.94 5.18
N ASN A 216 -8.26 8.84 5.41
CA ASN A 216 -9.34 8.62 6.38
C ASN A 216 -10.22 7.42 6.00
N ALA A 217 -10.39 7.18 4.70
CA ALA A 217 -11.19 6.07 4.17
C ALA A 217 -10.41 4.75 4.06
N LEU A 218 -9.11 4.72 4.40
CA LEU A 218 -8.25 3.56 4.18
C LEU A 218 -8.57 2.40 5.12
N SER A 219 -8.80 2.66 6.41
CA SER A 219 -9.14 1.60 7.38
C SER A 219 -10.59 1.14 7.28
N ALA A 220 -11.51 2.02 6.90
CA ALA A 220 -12.94 1.69 6.81
C ALA A 220 -13.33 1.09 5.45
N SER A 221 -12.61 1.44 4.38
CA SER A 221 -13.00 1.06 3.02
C SER A 221 -11.82 0.75 2.09
N GLY A 222 -10.57 0.78 2.56
CA GLY A 222 -9.41 0.52 1.70
C GLY A 222 -9.24 1.53 0.57
N THR A 223 -9.74 2.75 0.73
CA THR A 223 -9.71 3.81 -0.28
C THR A 223 -8.64 4.85 0.08
N LEU A 224 -7.87 5.26 -0.92
CA LEU A 224 -6.85 6.31 -0.82
C LEU A 224 -7.16 7.41 -1.83
N SER A 225 -7.18 8.66 -1.38
CA SER A 225 -7.55 9.80 -2.23
C SER A 225 -6.52 10.91 -2.20
N VAL A 226 -6.44 11.69 -3.27
CA VAL A 226 -5.66 12.92 -3.34
C VAL A 226 -6.61 14.09 -3.16
N ILE A 227 -6.30 14.96 -2.21
CA ILE A 227 -7.07 16.17 -1.95
C ILE A 227 -6.19 17.41 -2.02
N ALA A 228 -6.81 18.57 -2.26
CA ALA A 228 -6.14 19.86 -2.15
C ALA A 228 -5.68 20.09 -0.70
N LEU A 229 -4.46 20.56 -0.55
CA LEU A 229 -3.95 21.05 0.72
C LEU A 229 -4.56 22.42 0.98
N ALA A 230 -5.38 22.52 2.04
CA ALA A 230 -6.01 23.79 2.38
C ALA A 230 -4.94 24.85 2.70
N PRO A 231 -5.06 26.08 2.17
CA PRO A 231 -4.11 27.14 2.48
C PRO A 231 -4.20 27.51 3.97
N PRO A 232 -3.10 28.00 4.57
CA PRO A 232 -3.15 28.57 5.90
C PRO A 232 -3.99 29.86 5.92
N VAL A 233 -4.61 30.15 7.06
CA VAL A 233 -5.51 31.29 7.23
C VAL A 233 -5.12 32.11 8.45
N PHE A 234 -5.25 33.44 8.34
CA PHE A 234 -5.25 34.30 9.53
C PHE A 234 -6.63 34.23 10.18
N ASN A 235 -6.67 33.81 11.45
CA ASN A 235 -7.87 33.83 12.28
C ASN A 235 -8.14 35.25 12.80
N SER A 236 -7.09 35.95 13.21
CA SER A 236 -7.15 37.37 13.56
C SER A 236 -5.79 38.05 13.45
N VAL A 237 -5.83 39.36 13.21
CA VAL A 237 -4.66 40.25 13.19
C VAL A 237 -5.00 41.45 14.03
N THR A 238 -4.28 41.65 15.14
CA THR A 238 -4.58 42.70 16.12
C THR A 238 -3.33 43.48 16.46
N ARG A 239 -3.41 44.82 16.43
CA ARG A 239 -2.37 45.68 16.98
C ARG A 239 -2.59 45.84 18.49
N LEU A 240 -1.58 45.51 19.28
CA LEU A 240 -1.57 45.62 20.74
C LEU A 240 -1.26 47.07 21.18
N ALA A 241 -1.46 47.37 22.46
CA ALA A 241 -1.30 48.71 23.01
C ALA A 241 0.15 49.24 22.93
N ASP A 242 1.14 48.34 22.97
CA ASP A 242 2.57 48.63 22.79
C ASP A 242 2.97 48.82 21.31
N GLY A 243 2.03 48.67 20.37
CA GLY A 243 2.26 48.78 18.94
C GLY A 243 2.70 47.48 18.25
N THR A 244 2.91 46.40 19.01
CA THR A 244 3.18 45.05 18.49
C THR A 244 1.98 44.53 17.69
N PHE A 245 2.23 43.76 16.62
CA PHE A 245 1.16 43.05 15.91
C PHE A 245 1.09 41.60 16.37
N ARG A 246 -0.07 41.20 16.89
CA ARG A 246 -0.43 39.82 17.20
C ARG A 246 -1.14 39.19 16.02
N LEU A 247 -0.56 38.13 15.49
CA LEU A 247 -1.14 37.31 14.43
C LEU A 247 -1.60 35.98 15.04
N ASN A 248 -2.89 35.67 14.91
CA ASN A 248 -3.40 34.35 15.19
C ASN A 248 -3.73 33.68 13.86
N PHE A 249 -3.17 32.50 13.61
CA PHE A 249 -3.34 31.81 12.34
C PHE A 249 -3.39 30.29 12.52
N SER A 250 -3.97 29.61 11.55
CA SER A 250 -4.15 28.15 11.56
C SER A 250 -3.96 27.59 10.15
N GLY A 251 -3.81 26.28 10.08
CA GLY A 251 -3.62 25.57 8.82
C GLY A 251 -3.69 24.05 9.04
N PRO A 252 -3.51 23.27 7.96
CA PRO A 252 -3.61 21.83 8.00
C PRO A 252 -2.61 21.23 8.99
N SER A 253 -3.08 20.43 9.94
CA SER A 253 -2.20 19.75 10.90
C SER A 253 -1.13 18.91 10.18
N GLY A 254 0.10 18.97 10.69
CA GLY A 254 1.29 18.35 10.10
C GLY A 254 1.92 19.13 8.95
N ALA A 255 1.27 20.16 8.40
CA ALA A 255 1.87 20.99 7.35
C ALA A 255 2.86 21.99 7.96
N ASN A 256 4.02 22.13 7.32
CA ASN A 256 4.95 23.20 7.65
C ASN A 256 4.38 24.55 7.22
N TYR A 257 4.75 25.61 7.92
CA TYR A 257 4.38 26.97 7.57
C TYR A 257 5.58 27.92 7.66
N GLU A 258 5.49 28.99 6.87
CA GLU A 258 6.33 30.17 6.96
C GLU A 258 5.43 31.39 7.12
N VAL A 259 5.76 32.26 8.07
CA VAL A 259 5.25 33.63 8.14
C VAL A 259 6.36 34.56 7.66
N ARG A 260 6.07 35.36 6.64
CA ARG A 260 6.98 36.34 6.06
C ARG A 260 6.37 37.73 6.15
N ALA A 261 7.20 38.75 6.24
CA ALA A 261 6.73 40.13 6.33
C ALA A 261 7.55 41.08 5.47
N SER A 262 6.90 42.14 4.97
CA SER A 262 7.50 43.16 4.12
C SER A 262 6.86 44.52 4.39
N THR A 263 7.59 45.61 4.11
CA THR A 263 7.04 46.97 4.07
C THR A 263 6.43 47.32 2.72
N ASN A 264 6.61 46.46 1.70
CA ASN A 264 6.08 46.64 0.35
C ASN A 264 5.35 45.36 -0.11
N ALA A 265 4.02 45.44 -0.17
CA ALA A 265 3.15 44.34 -0.61
C ALA A 265 3.32 43.96 -2.09
N ALA A 266 3.88 44.84 -2.92
CA ALA A 266 4.07 44.60 -4.35
C ALA A 266 5.37 43.83 -4.66
N LEU A 267 6.21 43.52 -3.66
CA LEU A 267 7.43 42.75 -3.86
C LEU A 267 7.09 41.30 -4.22
N THR A 268 7.33 40.93 -5.48
CA THR A 268 7.15 39.57 -6.00
C THR A 268 8.50 38.97 -6.45
N PRO A 269 8.72 37.65 -6.31
CA PRO A 269 7.80 36.67 -5.72
C PRO A 269 7.72 36.86 -4.20
N PHE A 270 6.58 36.55 -3.57
CA PHE A 270 6.41 36.74 -2.13
C PHE A 270 7.38 35.90 -1.26
N THR A 271 8.05 34.91 -1.86
CA THR A 271 9.17 34.18 -1.24
C THR A 271 10.41 35.05 -0.98
N SER A 272 10.52 36.22 -1.62
CA SER A 272 11.55 37.23 -1.35
C SER A 272 11.35 37.99 -0.05
N TRP A 273 10.15 37.93 0.55
CA TRP A 273 9.88 38.63 1.80
C TRP A 273 10.68 37.97 2.94
N PRO A 274 11.32 38.75 3.83
CA PRO A 274 12.03 38.22 4.99
C PRO A 274 11.17 37.26 5.84
N LEU A 275 11.78 36.15 6.27
CA LEU A 275 11.16 35.19 7.18
C LEU A 275 11.03 35.81 8.57
N VAL A 276 9.83 35.75 9.14
CA VAL A 276 9.56 36.13 10.53
C VAL A 276 9.64 34.91 11.43
N ILE A 277 8.90 33.86 11.09
CA ILE A 277 8.90 32.58 11.80
C ILE A 277 8.53 31.45 10.85
N SER A 278 8.98 30.24 11.16
CA SER A 278 8.51 29.01 10.53
C SER A 278 8.18 27.97 11.60
N GLY A 279 7.30 27.03 11.27
CA GLY A 279 6.97 25.94 12.18
C GLY A 279 6.12 24.88 11.49
N THR A 280 5.48 24.03 12.29
CA THR A 280 4.53 23.02 11.80
C THR A 280 3.19 23.24 12.49
N PHE A 281 2.10 23.22 11.72
CA PHE A 281 0.76 23.27 12.28
C PHE A 281 0.47 22.01 13.08
N THR A 282 -0.03 22.15 14.30
CA THR A 282 -0.45 21.02 15.15
C THR A 282 -1.95 20.76 15.08
N GLY A 283 -2.70 21.61 14.37
CA GLY A 283 -4.16 21.67 14.38
C GLY A 283 -4.72 22.71 15.37
N ALA A 284 -3.90 23.23 16.28
CA ALA A 284 -4.25 24.37 17.12
C ALA A 284 -3.94 25.70 16.42
N VAL A 285 -4.54 26.79 16.92
CA VAL A 285 -4.19 28.16 16.52
C VAL A 285 -2.77 28.46 16.99
N VAL A 286 -1.97 29.03 16.09
CA VAL A 286 -0.64 29.58 16.39
C VAL A 286 -0.79 31.07 16.65
N THR A 287 -0.18 31.55 17.74
CA THR A 287 -0.09 32.98 18.07
C THR A 287 1.35 33.46 17.90
N LEU A 288 1.54 34.51 17.12
CA LEU A 288 2.80 35.19 16.90
C LEU A 288 2.66 36.66 17.29
N ASP A 289 3.53 37.13 18.18
CA ASP A 289 3.69 38.56 18.47
C ASP A 289 4.93 39.07 17.74
N ASP A 290 4.75 39.84 16.66
CA ASP A 290 5.85 40.45 15.93
C ASP A 290 6.30 41.74 16.61
N LEU A 291 7.19 41.59 17.59
CA LEU A 291 7.77 42.69 18.36
C LEU A 291 8.51 43.71 17.50
N SER A 292 9.02 43.28 16.33
CA SER A 292 9.76 44.16 15.44
C SER A 292 8.85 45.09 14.63
N ALA A 293 7.53 44.88 14.65
CA ALA A 293 6.56 45.67 13.89
C ALA A 293 6.55 47.15 14.27
N THR A 294 6.94 47.48 15.50
CA THR A 294 7.07 48.86 15.99
C THR A 294 8.13 49.68 15.24
N ASN A 295 9.07 49.02 14.55
CA ASN A 295 10.13 49.68 13.77
C ASN A 295 9.69 50.12 12.37
N TYR A 296 8.44 49.84 11.97
CA TYR A 296 7.95 50.09 10.62
C TYR A 296 6.63 50.86 10.64
N ALA A 297 6.50 51.88 9.78
CA ALA A 297 5.26 52.65 9.65
C ALA A 297 4.10 51.84 9.02
N GLN A 298 4.44 50.84 8.21
CA GLN A 298 3.51 49.89 7.61
C GLN A 298 4.18 48.52 7.49
N ARG A 299 3.42 47.45 7.71
CA ARG A 299 3.90 46.08 7.57
C ARG A 299 2.83 45.17 7.00
N PHE A 300 3.21 44.37 6.02
CA PHE A 300 2.39 43.35 5.38
C PHE A 300 2.88 41.97 5.80
N TYR A 301 1.95 41.03 5.94
CA TYR A 301 2.24 39.67 6.35
C TYR A 301 1.71 38.68 5.32
N LEU A 302 2.49 37.63 5.07
CA LEU A 302 2.08 36.47 4.31
C LEU A 302 2.30 35.23 5.18
N ILE A 303 1.29 34.37 5.23
CA ILE A 303 1.47 33.00 5.70
C ILE A 303 1.34 32.04 4.52
N ARG A 304 2.25 31.07 4.44
CA ARG A 304 2.24 30.04 3.40
C ARG A 304 2.69 28.69 3.92
N ILE A 305 2.27 27.65 3.22
CA ILE A 305 2.89 26.33 3.31
C ILE A 305 4.00 26.31 2.24
N PRO A 306 5.27 26.05 2.61
CA PRO A 306 6.40 26.10 1.70
C PRO A 306 6.33 25.05 0.59
#